data_AF-A0A1F9GY98-F1
#
_entry.id   AF-A0A1F9GY98-F1
#
_cell.length_a   1.000
_cell.length_b   1.000
_cell.length_c   1.000
_cell.angle_alpha   90.00
_cell.angle_beta   90.00
_cell.angle_gamma   90.00
#
_symmetry.space_group_name_H-M   'P 1'
#
loop_
_entity.id
_entity.type
_entity.pdbx_description
1 polymer ?
#
loop_
_entity_poly.entity_id
_entity_poly.type
_entity_poly.pdbx_seq_one_letter_code
_entity_poly.pdbx_strand_id
1 'polypeptide(L)'
;MKFKSLDALEALLSNVDLLKKTEKKNPDGIIHANSLIEAGKVKRTSFWEPPTADKENAYIEANGIKEYGKWFLGTDSTINANNKSYYTYAYTSDFEKVDSAGLIAVKQIAEQQRMRSIFAAASKMLDKIEDK
;
A
#
# COMPACT_ATOMS: atom_id res chain seq x y z
N MET A 1 -16.79 -8.29 42.41
CA MET A 1 -16.60 -7.34 41.29
C MET A 1 -15.66 -7.97 40.27
N LYS A 2 -16.16 -8.36 39.09
CA LYS A 2 -15.37 -8.65 37.88
C LYS A 2 -16.26 -8.30 36.70
N PHE A 3 -15.95 -7.19 36.05
CA PHE A 3 -16.71 -6.71 34.89
C PHE A 3 -16.36 -7.60 33.70
N LYS A 4 -17.26 -8.52 33.33
CA LYS A 4 -17.15 -9.35 32.10
C LYS A 4 -16.92 -8.51 30.83
N SER A 5 -17.23 -7.22 30.87
CA SER A 5 -17.01 -6.29 29.75
C SER A 5 -15.54 -5.93 29.52
N LEU A 6 -14.68 -5.96 30.55
CA LEU A 6 -13.28 -5.60 30.38
C LEU A 6 -12.50 -6.69 29.64
N ASP A 7 -12.75 -7.96 29.96
CA ASP A 7 -12.13 -9.09 29.26
C ASP A 7 -12.57 -9.16 27.79
N ALA A 8 -13.83 -8.82 27.50
CA ALA A 8 -14.33 -8.74 26.12
C ALA A 8 -13.72 -7.56 25.34
N LEU A 9 -13.50 -6.41 26.01
CA LEU A 9 -12.82 -5.26 25.41
C LEU A 9 -11.32 -5.54 25.17
N GLU A 10 -10.64 -6.20 26.11
CA GLU A 10 -9.25 -6.66 25.94
C GLU A 10 -9.12 -7.68 24.80
N ALA A 11 -10.08 -8.60 24.68
CA ALA A 11 -10.16 -9.52 23.54
C ALA A 11 -10.44 -8.78 22.22
N LEU A 12 -11.28 -7.75 22.22
CA LEU A 12 -11.57 -6.94 21.04
C LEU A 12 -10.35 -6.09 20.62
N LEU A 13 -9.66 -5.48 21.59
CA LEU A 13 -8.45 -4.70 21.39
C LEU A 13 -7.30 -5.57 20.88
N SER A 14 -7.14 -6.78 21.44
CA SER A 14 -6.11 -7.72 20.97
C SER A 14 -6.39 -8.23 19.54
N ASN A 15 -7.65 -8.41 19.15
CA ASN A 15 -8.01 -8.74 17.76
C ASN A 15 -7.73 -7.58 16.79
N VAL A 16 -7.97 -6.33 17.20
CA VAL A 16 -7.57 -5.14 16.42
C VAL A 16 -6.04 -5.10 16.26
N ASP A 17 -5.27 -5.51 17.26
CA ASP A 17 -3.81 -5.60 17.16
C ASP A 17 -3.32 -6.81 16.35
N LEU A 18 -4.06 -7.93 16.33
CA LEU A 18 -3.79 -9.06 15.44
C LEU A 18 -4.03 -8.68 13.97
N LEU A 19 -5.08 -7.90 13.67
CA LEU A 19 -5.32 -7.34 12.34
C LEU A 19 -4.22 -6.35 11.91
N LYS A 20 -3.58 -5.62 12.84
CA LYS A 20 -2.41 -4.78 12.52
C LYS A 20 -1.14 -5.58 12.24
N LYS A 21 -1.05 -6.82 12.73
CA LYS A 21 0.15 -7.66 12.60
C LYS A 21 0.27 -8.33 11.24
N THR A 22 -0.83 -8.39 10.48
CA THR A 22 -0.91 -9.10 9.21
C THR A 22 -0.39 -8.26 8.05
N GLU A 23 -0.64 -6.95 8.04
CA GLU A 23 -0.09 -6.05 7.04
C GLU A 23 1.32 -5.54 7.41
N LYS A 24 2.22 -5.48 6.42
CA LYS A 24 3.61 -5.03 6.56
C LYS A 24 3.99 -4.12 5.40
N LYS A 25 5.02 -3.28 5.58
CA LYS A 25 5.59 -2.49 4.47
C LYS A 25 6.22 -3.42 3.43
N ASN A 26 6.15 -3.05 2.16
CA ASN A 26 6.81 -3.71 1.03
C ASN A 26 8.11 -2.96 0.66
N PRO A 27 9.31 -3.46 1.03
CA PRO A 27 10.56 -2.76 0.73
C PRO A 27 10.81 -2.60 -0.77
N ASP A 28 10.51 -3.64 -1.57
CA ASP A 28 10.76 -3.63 -3.02
C ASP A 28 9.87 -2.58 -3.71
N GLY A 29 8.61 -2.46 -3.27
CA GLY A 29 7.71 -1.45 -3.80
C GLY A 29 8.09 -0.03 -3.41
N ILE A 30 8.61 0.17 -2.19
CA ILE A 30 9.14 1.47 -1.76
C ILE A 30 10.37 1.87 -2.59
N ILE A 31 11.29 0.93 -2.83
CA ILE A 31 12.48 1.16 -3.67
C ILE A 31 12.05 1.52 -5.09
N HIS A 32 11.10 0.76 -5.65
CA HIS A 32 10.61 0.99 -7.00
C HIS A 32 9.96 2.37 -7.15
N ALA A 33 9.02 2.73 -6.27
CA ALA A 33 8.36 4.04 -6.28
C ALA A 33 9.35 5.19 -6.21
N ASN A 34 10.34 5.11 -5.29
CA ASN A 34 11.36 6.15 -5.15
C ASN A 34 12.21 6.28 -6.42
N SER A 35 12.60 5.16 -7.05
CA SER A 35 13.39 5.20 -8.29
C SER A 35 12.63 5.89 -9.44
N LEU A 36 11.31 5.68 -9.52
CA LEU A 36 10.46 6.33 -10.51
C LEU A 36 10.31 7.83 -10.23
N ILE A 37 10.13 8.22 -8.97
CA ILE A 37 10.08 9.63 -8.55
C ILE A 37 11.40 10.32 -8.89
N GLU A 38 12.53 9.68 -8.59
CA GLU A 38 13.87 10.19 -8.90
C GLU A 38 14.06 10.38 -10.41
N ALA A 39 13.58 9.44 -11.22
CA ALA A 39 13.57 9.52 -12.69
C ALA A 39 12.51 10.46 -13.30
N GLY A 40 11.69 11.13 -12.48
CA GLY A 40 10.63 12.04 -12.96
C GLY A 40 9.42 11.33 -13.58
N LYS A 41 9.30 10.01 -13.39
CA LYS A 41 8.17 9.19 -13.87
C LYS A 41 6.98 9.31 -12.90
N VAL A 42 6.46 10.53 -12.79
CA VAL A 42 5.35 10.90 -11.91
C VAL A 42 4.23 11.49 -12.76
N LYS A 43 2.99 11.11 -12.45
CA LYS A 43 1.79 11.75 -12.98
C LYS A 43 1.05 12.44 -11.83
N ARG A 44 0.52 13.62 -12.12
CA ARG A 44 -0.30 14.41 -11.20
C ARG A 44 -1.71 14.46 -11.77
N THR A 45 -2.61 13.69 -11.19
CA THR A 45 -4.04 13.64 -11.57
C THR A 45 -4.89 14.33 -10.51
N SER A 46 -6.07 14.80 -10.90
CA SER A 46 -7.06 15.37 -9.96
C SER A 46 -7.85 14.30 -9.21
N PHE A 47 -7.94 13.10 -9.77
CA PHE A 47 -8.64 11.94 -9.21
C PHE A 47 -7.83 10.68 -9.46
N TRP A 48 -7.92 9.73 -8.53
CA TRP A 48 -7.22 8.46 -8.61
C TRP A 48 -8.19 7.29 -8.61
N GLU A 49 -7.94 6.35 -9.53
CA GLU A 49 -8.53 5.02 -9.51
C GLU A 49 -7.37 4.00 -9.53
N PRO A 50 -7.46 2.92 -8.74
CA PRO A 50 -6.52 1.83 -8.85
C PRO A 50 -6.62 1.15 -10.22
N PRO A 51 -5.59 0.39 -10.65
CA PRO A 51 -5.67 -0.41 -11.86
C PRO A 51 -6.87 -1.37 -11.81
N THR A 52 -7.53 -1.56 -12.96
CA THR A 52 -8.63 -2.54 -13.06
C THR A 52 -8.10 -3.96 -12.99
N ALA A 53 -8.96 -4.92 -12.61
CA ALA A 53 -8.58 -6.33 -12.55
C ALA A 53 -7.98 -6.84 -13.88
N ASP A 54 -8.50 -6.38 -15.03
CA ASP A 54 -7.97 -6.73 -16.34
C ASP A 54 -6.56 -6.18 -16.57
N LYS A 55 -6.29 -4.93 -16.16
CA LYS A 55 -4.94 -4.34 -16.23
C LYS A 55 -3.96 -5.08 -15.31
N GLU A 56 -4.39 -5.40 -14.09
CA GLU A 56 -3.58 -6.18 -13.15
C GLU A 56 -3.21 -7.54 -13.73
N ASN A 57 -4.21 -8.27 -14.25
CA ASN A 57 -4.01 -9.61 -14.80
C ASN A 57 -3.08 -9.56 -16.03
N ALA A 58 -3.31 -8.62 -16.96
CA ALA A 58 -2.45 -8.45 -18.12
C ALA A 58 -1.00 -8.11 -17.73
N TYR A 59 -0.80 -7.25 -16.72
CA TYR A 59 0.53 -6.93 -16.22
C TYR A 59 1.22 -8.15 -15.60
N ILE A 60 0.49 -8.94 -14.80
CA ILE A 60 0.99 -10.17 -14.17
C ILE A 60 1.35 -11.22 -15.22
N GLU A 61 0.53 -11.40 -16.26
CA GLU A 61 0.81 -12.33 -17.36
C GLU A 61 2.09 -11.95 -18.11
N ALA A 62 2.32 -10.66 -18.35
CA ALA A 62 3.48 -10.17 -19.09
C ALA A 62 4.77 -10.12 -18.26
N ASN A 63 4.70 -9.78 -16.97
CA ASN A 63 5.88 -9.46 -16.15
C ASN A 63 6.08 -10.39 -14.94
N GLY A 64 5.06 -11.15 -14.58
CA GLY A 64 5.04 -12.01 -13.40
C GLY A 64 4.62 -11.29 -12.11
N ILE A 65 4.21 -12.10 -11.13
CA ILE A 65 3.64 -11.63 -9.86
C ILE A 65 4.64 -10.81 -9.01
N LYS A 66 5.94 -11.09 -9.12
CA LYS A 66 6.98 -10.36 -8.38
C LYS A 66 7.14 -8.93 -8.88
N GLU A 67 7.12 -8.74 -10.21
CA GLU A 67 7.19 -7.39 -10.80
C GLU A 67 5.91 -6.62 -10.53
N TYR A 68 4.75 -7.29 -10.54
CA TYR A 68 3.49 -6.71 -10.10
C TYR A 68 3.59 -6.18 -8.66
N GLY A 69 4.17 -6.97 -7.75
CA GLY A 69 4.34 -6.59 -6.35
C GLY A 69 5.11 -5.30 -6.10
N LYS A 70 5.99 -4.86 -7.03
CA LYS A 70 6.73 -3.60 -6.90
C LYS A 70 5.85 -2.35 -6.98
N TRP A 71 4.59 -2.48 -7.41
CA TRP A 71 3.65 -1.37 -7.53
C TRP A 71 2.84 -1.07 -6.26
N PHE A 72 3.21 -1.70 -5.15
CA PHE A 72 2.46 -1.71 -3.89
C PHE A 72 3.35 -1.36 -2.70
N LEU A 73 2.89 -0.54 -1.77
CA LEU A 73 3.67 -0.12 -0.60
C LEU A 73 3.53 -1.05 0.61
N GLY A 74 2.58 -1.97 0.59
CA GLY A 74 2.34 -2.94 1.65
C GLY A 74 2.14 -4.37 1.16
N THR A 75 2.11 -5.29 2.12
CA THR A 75 1.82 -6.71 1.91
C THR A 75 0.94 -7.24 3.04
N ASP A 76 -0.01 -8.13 2.75
CA ASP A 76 -0.78 -8.86 3.76
C ASP A 76 -0.26 -10.29 3.91
N SER A 77 0.37 -10.58 5.05
CA SER A 77 0.97 -11.87 5.37
C SER A 77 -0.04 -13.00 5.66
N THR A 78 -1.34 -12.71 5.72
CA THR A 78 -2.38 -13.76 5.75
C THR A 78 -2.67 -14.34 4.37
N ILE A 79 -2.27 -13.64 3.30
CA ILE A 79 -2.47 -14.06 1.92
C ILE A 79 -1.21 -14.75 1.40
N ASN A 80 -1.40 -15.74 0.53
CA ASN A 80 -0.28 -16.41 -0.14
C ASN A 80 0.46 -15.43 -1.07
N ALA A 81 1.79 -15.37 -0.99
CA ALA A 81 2.61 -14.44 -1.79
C ALA A 81 2.48 -14.61 -3.32
N ASN A 82 1.99 -15.74 -3.81
CA ASN A 82 1.70 -15.96 -5.23
C ASN A 82 0.30 -15.46 -5.65
N ASN A 83 -0.51 -14.98 -4.70
CA ASN A 83 -1.79 -14.35 -4.98
C ASN A 83 -1.61 -12.82 -5.02
N LYS A 84 -2.17 -12.16 -6.04
CA LYS A 84 -2.05 -10.70 -6.20
C LYS A 84 -2.58 -9.89 -5.02
N SER A 85 -3.58 -10.40 -4.30
CA SER A 85 -4.10 -9.76 -3.08
C SER A 85 -3.12 -9.76 -1.90
N TYR A 86 -1.98 -10.46 -2.02
CA TYR A 86 -0.87 -10.32 -1.08
C TYR A 86 -0.31 -8.90 -1.05
N TYR A 87 -0.35 -8.19 -2.18
CA TYR A 87 0.20 -6.84 -2.29
C TYR A 87 -0.89 -5.80 -2.07
N THR A 88 -0.63 -4.83 -1.18
CA THR A 88 -1.60 -3.81 -0.74
C THR A 88 -1.04 -2.40 -0.90
N TYR A 89 -1.91 -1.39 -0.93
CA TYR A 89 -1.54 0.02 -1.14
C TYR A 89 -0.86 0.29 -2.49
N ALA A 90 -1.62 0.10 -3.58
CA ALA A 90 -1.18 0.48 -4.92
C ALA A 90 -0.94 1.99 -4.99
N TYR A 91 0.18 2.42 -5.58
CA TYR A 91 0.51 3.83 -5.80
C TYR A 91 0.44 4.27 -7.27
N THR A 92 0.05 3.35 -8.15
CA THR A 92 -0.06 3.58 -9.60
C THR A 92 -1.50 3.40 -10.05
N SER A 93 -1.81 3.87 -11.26
CA SER A 93 -3.07 3.64 -11.98
C SER A 93 -2.84 3.00 -13.36
N ASP A 94 -1.57 2.83 -13.77
CA ASP A 94 -1.18 2.39 -15.11
C ASP A 94 -0.02 1.40 -15.15
N PHE A 95 0.64 1.10 -14.03
CA PHE A 95 1.87 0.29 -13.99
C PHE A 95 3.02 0.87 -14.83
N GLU A 96 3.05 2.20 -14.99
CA GLU A 96 4.13 2.91 -15.68
C GLU A 96 4.72 4.04 -14.82
N LYS A 97 3.86 4.74 -14.09
CA LYS A 97 4.24 5.94 -13.33
C LYS A 97 3.72 5.87 -11.90
N VAL A 98 4.37 6.66 -11.04
CA VAL A 98 3.84 6.98 -9.72
C VAL A 98 2.73 8.01 -9.88
N ASP A 99 1.56 7.69 -9.34
CA ASP A 99 0.41 8.60 -9.34
C ASP A 99 0.34 9.34 -8.01
N SER A 100 0.50 10.67 -8.03
CA SER A 100 0.50 11.46 -6.79
C SER A 100 -0.85 11.38 -6.06
N ALA A 101 -1.97 11.29 -6.79
CA ALA A 101 -3.28 11.12 -6.18
C ALA A 101 -3.43 9.71 -5.57
N GLY A 102 -2.77 8.70 -6.16
CA GLY A 102 -2.65 7.36 -5.58
C GLY A 102 -1.86 7.36 -4.27
N LEU A 103 -0.73 8.06 -4.21
CA LEU A 103 0.03 8.22 -2.97
C LEU A 103 -0.75 8.96 -1.87
N ILE A 104 -1.56 9.97 -2.23
CA ILE A 104 -2.46 10.65 -1.28
C ILE A 104 -3.50 9.67 -0.73
N ALA A 105 -4.14 8.87 -1.60
CA ALA A 105 -5.10 7.85 -1.18
C ALA A 105 -4.45 6.82 -0.24
N VAL A 106 -3.25 6.34 -0.59
CA VAL A 106 -2.47 5.43 0.27
C VAL A 106 -2.16 6.06 1.62
N LYS A 107 -1.73 7.32 1.66
CA LYS A 107 -1.45 8.05 2.91
C LYS A 107 -2.70 8.11 3.80
N GLN A 108 -3.85 8.47 3.24
CA GLN A 108 -5.11 8.56 3.98
C GLN A 108 -5.56 7.20 4.54
N ILE A 109 -5.52 6.14 3.72
CA ILE A 109 -5.89 4.78 4.15
C ILE A 109 -4.92 4.28 5.22
N ALA A 110 -3.62 4.48 5.04
CA ALA A 110 -2.61 4.08 6.03
C ALA A 110 -2.77 4.82 7.37
N GLU A 111 -3.20 6.08 7.35
CA GLU A 111 -3.52 6.82 8.58
C GLU A 111 -4.74 6.20 9.30
N GLN A 112 -5.83 5.96 8.56
CA GLN A 112 -7.05 5.33 9.11
C GLN A 112 -6.77 3.95 9.72
N GLN A 113 -5.94 3.16 9.05
CA GLN A 113 -5.54 1.83 9.51
C GLN A 113 -4.39 1.84 10.53
N ARG A 114 -3.88 3.02 10.89
CA ARG A 114 -2.73 3.21 11.81
C ARG A 114 -1.44 2.52 11.34
N MET A 115 -1.28 2.36 10.03
CA MET A 115 -0.11 1.79 9.36
C MET A 115 1.01 2.82 9.22
N ARG A 116 1.65 3.15 10.35
CA ARG A 116 2.62 4.25 10.47
C ARG A 116 3.78 4.19 9.48
N SER A 117 4.29 2.99 9.18
CA SER A 117 5.42 2.81 8.26
C SER A 117 5.04 3.11 6.81
N ILE A 118 3.84 2.72 6.39
CA ILE A 118 3.30 2.98 5.04
C ILE A 118 2.94 4.46 4.92
N PHE A 119 2.29 5.04 5.94
CA PHE A 119 1.99 6.47 6.02
C PHE A 119 3.26 7.33 5.87
N ALA A 120 4.33 6.99 6.59
CA ALA A 120 5.59 7.71 6.52
C ALA A 120 6.26 7.57 5.14
N ALA A 121 6.20 6.39 4.53
CA ALA A 121 6.75 6.16 3.20
C ALA A 121 6.01 7.00 2.14
N ALA A 122 4.67 6.95 2.12
CA ALA A 122 3.86 7.72 1.20
C ALA A 122 4.02 9.23 1.40
N SER A 123 4.06 9.72 2.65
CA SER A 123 4.28 11.13 2.96
C SER A 123 5.62 11.62 2.42
N LYS A 124 6.71 10.90 2.69
CA LYS A 124 8.04 11.26 2.19
C LYS A 124 8.12 11.26 0.67
N MET A 125 7.40 10.36 -0.01
CA MET A 125 7.33 10.33 -1.46
C MET A 125 6.59 11.54 -2.01
N LEU A 126 5.50 11.99 -1.37
CA LEU A 126 4.79 13.21 -1.75
C LEU A 126 5.67 14.45 -1.56
N ASP A 127 6.38 14.56 -0.44
CA ASP A 127 7.32 15.67 -0.21
C ASP A 127 8.37 15.75 -1.33
N LYS A 128 8.96 14.59 -1.71
CA LYS A 128 9.91 14.50 -2.84
C LYS A 128 9.31 14.90 -4.20
N ILE A 129 7.99 14.73 -4.39
CA ILE A 129 7.29 15.11 -5.61
C ILE A 129 7.00 16.62 -5.60
N GLU A 130 6.76 17.23 -4.46
CA GLU A 130 6.50 18.67 -4.32
C GLU A 130 7.79 19.50 -4.39
N ASP A 131 8.90 18.99 -3.86
CA ASP A 131 10.22 19.62 -3.92
C ASP A 131 10.86 19.63 -5.33
N LYS A 132 10.17 19.08 -6.34
CA LYS A 132 10.60 18.97 -7.74
C LYS A 132 9.70 19.76 -8.69
#